data_AF-A0A356I7I7-F1
#
_entry.id   AF-A0A356I7I7-F1
#
_cell.length_a   1.000
_cell.length_b   1.000
_cell.length_c   1.000
_cell.angle_alpha   90.00
_cell.angle_beta   90.00
_cell.angle_gamma   90.00
#
_symmetry.space_group_name_H-M   'P 1'
#
loop_
_entity.id
_entity.type
_entity.pdbx_description
1 polymer ?
#
loop_
_entity_poly.entity_id
_entity_poly.type
_entity_poly.pdbx_seq_one_letter_code
_entity_poly.pdbx_strand_id
1 'polypeptide(L)'
;LESNLERLERYLGSESKAIETHAVASVPAKVVNLGVSVEKMKEALRASFLDHYDGISRDAIQPDASLFQEHLDKLRSDAWIWGTTPRFSIEVDGKAVSINRNNPEILSLVSPHLYNIKKIF
;
A
#
# COMPACT_ATOMS: atom_id res chain seq x y z
N LEU A 1 -3.01 12.53 -9.40
CA LEU A 1 -3.37 13.53 -10.44
C LEU A 1 -2.37 14.68 -10.43
N GLU A 2 -2.04 15.17 -9.23
CA GLU A 2 -0.99 16.17 -8.97
C GLU A 2 -0.14 15.72 -7.76
N SER A 3 0.28 14.47 -7.76
CA SER A 3 1.01 13.85 -6.65
C SER A 3 2.44 14.40 -6.57
N ASN A 4 3.03 14.49 -5.37
CA ASN A 4 4.45 14.83 -5.23
C ASN A 4 5.31 13.64 -5.68
N LEU A 5 5.88 13.72 -6.90
CA LEU A 5 6.65 12.63 -7.51
C LEU A 5 8.00 12.40 -6.80
N GLU A 6 8.63 13.44 -6.27
CA GLU A 6 9.88 13.30 -5.50
C GLU A 6 9.66 12.47 -4.22
N ARG A 7 8.56 12.72 -3.51
CA ARG A 7 8.16 11.92 -2.34
C ARG A 7 7.81 10.49 -2.74
N LEU A 8 7.15 10.29 -3.89
CA LEU A 8 6.80 8.98 -4.40
C LEU A 8 8.06 8.14 -4.66
N GLU A 9 9.02 8.68 -5.41
CA GLU A 9 10.28 8.00 -5.73
C GLU A 9 11.06 7.65 -4.46
N ARG A 10 11.14 8.60 -3.51
CA ARG A 10 11.83 8.39 -2.23
C ARG A 10 11.21 7.27 -1.39
N TYR A 11 9.89 7.10 -1.44
CA TYR A 11 9.18 6.12 -0.61
C TYR A 11 9.05 4.75 -1.25
N LEU A 12 9.02 4.67 -2.58
CA LEU A 12 9.00 3.40 -3.30
C LEU A 12 10.40 2.80 -3.50
N GLY A 13 11.46 3.63 -3.40
CA GLY A 13 12.83 3.15 -3.34
C GLY A 13 13.09 2.31 -2.08
N SER A 14 13.66 1.12 -2.27
CA SER A 14 14.18 0.31 -1.16
C SER A 14 15.69 0.47 -1.07
N GLU A 15 16.20 0.81 0.12
CA GLU A 15 17.64 0.83 0.42
C GLU A 15 18.14 -0.54 0.93
N SER A 16 17.24 -1.53 1.10
CA SER A 16 17.63 -2.85 1.61
C SER A 16 18.30 -3.68 0.50
N LYS A 17 19.57 -4.01 0.71
CA LYS A 17 20.42 -4.69 -0.28
C LYS A 17 20.28 -6.22 -0.30
N ALA A 18 19.64 -6.83 0.70
CA ALA A 18 19.64 -8.28 0.88
C ALA A 18 18.34 -8.78 1.52
N ILE A 19 17.20 -8.62 0.82
CA ILE A 19 15.94 -9.30 1.18
C ILE A 19 15.72 -10.45 0.20
N GLU A 20 15.67 -11.67 0.73
CA GLU A 20 15.24 -12.84 -0.03
C GLU A 20 13.76 -13.11 0.26
N THR A 21 12.91 -13.06 -0.77
CA THR A 21 11.46 -13.23 -0.62
C THR A 21 10.81 -13.83 -1.85
N HIS A 22 9.67 -14.51 -1.66
CA HIS A 22 8.77 -14.93 -2.72
C HIS A 22 7.57 -13.98 -2.88
N ALA A 23 7.63 -12.79 -2.29
CA ALA A 23 6.62 -11.76 -2.50
C ALA A 23 6.61 -11.29 -3.96
N VAL A 24 5.46 -10.79 -4.39
CA VAL A 24 5.30 -10.22 -5.73
C VAL A 24 6.08 -8.91 -5.80
N ALA A 25 7.06 -8.85 -6.72
CA ALA A 25 7.82 -7.64 -6.95
C ALA A 25 7.01 -6.60 -7.72
N SER A 26 7.12 -5.33 -7.32
CA SER A 26 6.60 -4.21 -8.11
C SER A 26 7.34 -4.09 -9.44
N VAL A 27 6.63 -3.68 -10.50
CA VAL A 27 7.23 -3.37 -11.81
C VAL A 27 7.47 -1.86 -11.89
N PRO A 28 8.73 -1.38 -11.95
CA PRO A 28 9.03 0.03 -12.08
C PRO A 28 8.53 0.58 -13.42
N ALA A 29 7.89 1.75 -13.38
CA ALA A 29 7.41 2.44 -14.57
C ALA A 29 7.72 3.94 -14.48
N LYS A 30 7.90 4.59 -15.63
CA LYS A 30 7.96 6.04 -15.72
C LYS A 30 6.55 6.61 -15.55
N VAL A 31 6.39 7.54 -14.63
CA VAL A 31 5.09 8.13 -14.27
C VAL A 31 5.12 9.64 -14.42
N VAL A 32 3.94 10.22 -14.68
CA VAL A 32 3.76 11.68 -14.77
C VAL A 32 2.40 12.07 -14.18
N ASN A 33 2.31 13.29 -13.68
CA ASN A 33 1.05 13.87 -13.28
C ASN A 33 0.26 14.36 -14.49
N LEU A 34 -1.05 14.13 -14.47
CA LEU A 34 -1.95 14.61 -15.52
C LEU A 34 -2.19 16.13 -15.43
N GLY A 35 -1.93 16.76 -14.27
CA GLY A 35 -2.10 18.20 -14.10
C GLY A 35 -3.56 18.66 -14.15
N VAL A 36 -4.49 17.76 -13.84
CA VAL A 36 -5.93 18.04 -13.77
C VAL A 36 -6.41 17.93 -12.33
N SER A 37 -7.36 18.80 -11.96
CA SER A 37 -7.95 18.75 -10.62
C SER A 37 -8.73 17.45 -10.42
N VAL A 38 -8.74 16.99 -9.17
CA VAL A 38 -9.48 15.78 -8.76
C VAL A 38 -10.96 15.89 -9.12
N GLU A 39 -11.58 17.04 -8.88
CA GLU A 39 -13.01 17.24 -9.15
C GLU A 39 -13.33 17.19 -10.65
N LYS A 40 -12.51 17.83 -11.50
CA LYS A 40 -12.67 17.73 -12.97
C LYS A 40 -12.54 16.30 -13.46
N MET A 41 -11.60 15.53 -12.90
CA MET A 41 -11.43 14.12 -13.26
C MET A 41 -12.63 13.28 -12.81
N LYS A 42 -13.16 13.50 -11.60
CA LYS A 42 -14.36 12.81 -11.11
C LYS A 42 -15.58 13.08 -12.00
N GLU A 43 -15.80 14.33 -12.37
CA GLU A 43 -16.90 14.73 -13.25
C GLU A 43 -16.77 14.05 -14.62
N ALA A 44 -15.58 14.10 -15.23
CA ALA A 44 -15.33 13.47 -16.53
C ALA A 44 -15.54 11.95 -16.48
N LEU A 45 -15.03 11.28 -15.44
CA LEU A 45 -15.24 9.84 -15.25
C LEU A 45 -16.72 9.49 -15.05
N ARG A 46 -17.45 10.30 -14.26
CA ARG A 46 -18.88 10.09 -14.03
C ARG A 46 -19.69 10.27 -15.31
N ALA A 47 -19.41 11.33 -16.07
CA ALA A 47 -20.06 11.58 -17.35
C ALA A 47 -19.81 10.45 -18.34
N SER A 48 -18.56 9.98 -18.47
CA SER A 48 -18.21 8.86 -19.33
C SER A 48 -18.87 7.55 -18.89
N PHE A 49 -18.98 7.31 -17.58
CA PHE A 49 -19.71 6.15 -17.07
C PHE A 49 -21.20 6.22 -17.44
N LEU A 50 -21.85 7.36 -17.22
CA LEU A 50 -23.27 7.52 -17.53
C LEU A 50 -23.54 7.35 -19.03
N ASP A 51 -22.71 7.93 -19.89
CA ASP A 51 -22.80 7.75 -21.34
C ASP A 51 -22.68 6.27 -21.76
N HIS A 52 -21.73 5.55 -21.17
CA HIS A 52 -21.51 4.13 -21.48
C HIS A 52 -22.65 3.20 -21.01
N TYR A 53 -23.36 3.58 -19.95
CA TYR A 53 -24.42 2.78 -19.33
C TYR A 53 -25.81 3.41 -19.52
N ASP A 54 -26.05 4.15 -20.60
CA ASP A 54 -27.35 4.74 -20.97
C ASP A 54 -28.02 5.56 -19.85
N GLY A 55 -27.21 6.31 -19.09
CA GLY A 55 -27.67 7.16 -18.01
C GLY A 55 -28.10 6.43 -16.74
N ILE A 56 -27.80 5.13 -16.60
CA ILE A 56 -28.11 4.37 -15.39
C ILE A 56 -27.33 4.96 -14.21
N SER A 57 -28.06 5.66 -13.34
CA SER A 57 -27.57 6.07 -12.02
C SER A 57 -28.00 5.03 -10.99
N ARG A 58 -27.04 4.55 -10.19
CA ARG A 58 -27.34 3.69 -9.03
C ARG A 58 -27.31 4.52 -7.77
N ASP A 59 -28.20 4.21 -6.84
CA ASP A 59 -28.15 4.80 -5.51
C ASP A 59 -26.84 4.44 -4.82
N ALA A 60 -26.27 5.43 -4.12
CA ALA A 60 -25.10 5.19 -3.31
C ALA A 60 -25.49 4.27 -2.15
N ILE A 61 -25.01 3.03 -2.17
CA ILE A 61 -25.13 2.13 -1.03
C ILE A 61 -24.20 2.67 0.06
N GLN A 62 -24.78 3.19 1.13
CA GLN A 62 -24.05 3.51 2.35
C GLN A 62 -23.77 2.19 3.07
N PRO A 63 -22.50 1.79 3.25
CA PRO A 63 -22.19 0.61 4.03
C PRO A 63 -22.60 0.82 5.50
N ASP A 64 -22.99 -0.27 6.17
CA ASP A 64 -23.23 -0.25 7.62
C ASP A 64 -21.99 0.29 8.34
N ALA A 65 -22.17 1.32 9.16
CA ALA A 65 -21.09 1.99 9.87
C ALA A 65 -20.30 1.02 10.78
N SER A 66 -20.98 0.01 11.36
CA SER A 66 -20.33 -0.98 12.23
C SER A 66 -19.41 -1.92 11.43
N LEU A 67 -19.90 -2.44 10.30
CA LEU A 67 -19.09 -3.24 9.37
C LEU A 67 -17.93 -2.43 8.80
N PHE A 68 -18.18 -1.15 8.47
CA PHE A 68 -17.14 -0.26 7.97
C PHE A 68 -16.01 -0.07 8.99
N GLN A 69 -16.36 0.13 10.27
CA GLN A 69 -15.37 0.29 11.32
C GLN A 69 -14.56 -0.99 11.57
N GLU A 70 -15.21 -2.16 11.58
CA GLU A 70 -14.52 -3.45 11.69
C GLU A 70 -13.48 -3.64 10.58
N HIS A 71 -13.84 -3.32 9.33
CA HIS A 71 -12.92 -3.38 8.21
C HIS A 71 -11.76 -2.38 8.34
N LEU A 72 -12.03 -1.16 8.79
CA LEU A 72 -10.98 -0.16 9.02
C LEU A 72 -9.99 -0.62 10.11
N ASP A 73 -10.50 -1.16 11.21
CA ASP A 73 -9.68 -1.63 12.32
C ASP A 73 -8.78 -2.79 11.87
N LYS A 74 -9.33 -3.72 11.09
CA LYS A 74 -8.55 -4.80 10.48
C LYS A 74 -7.45 -4.24 9.56
N LEU A 75 -7.78 -3.33 8.64
CA LEU A 75 -6.81 -2.76 7.68
C LEU A 75 -5.68 -1.98 8.36
N ARG A 76 -5.93 -1.42 9.55
CA ARG A 76 -4.95 -0.69 10.36
C ARG A 76 -4.15 -1.58 11.29
N SER A 77 -4.57 -2.82 11.51
CA SER A 77 -3.89 -3.73 12.42
C SER A 77 -2.53 -4.18 11.89
N ASP A 78 -1.53 -4.27 12.77
CA ASP A 78 -0.21 -4.84 12.44
C ASP A 78 -0.32 -6.28 11.92
N ALA A 79 -1.29 -7.04 12.44
CA ALA A 79 -1.58 -8.39 11.97
C ALA A 79 -1.97 -8.43 10.48
N TRP A 80 -2.59 -7.37 9.96
CA TRP A 80 -2.91 -7.26 8.54
C TRP A 80 -1.75 -6.65 7.74
N ILE A 81 -1.25 -5.49 8.17
CA ILE A 81 -0.19 -4.74 7.47
C ILE A 81 1.08 -5.59 7.34
N TRP A 82 1.48 -6.28 8.41
CA TRP A 82 2.71 -7.07 8.45
C TRP A 82 2.45 -8.57 8.38
N GLY A 83 1.40 -9.06 9.04
CA GLY A 83 1.14 -10.50 9.16
C GLY A 83 0.71 -11.18 7.84
N THR A 84 0.36 -10.40 6.82
CA THR A 84 0.11 -10.89 5.46
C THR A 84 1.37 -10.92 4.58
N THR A 85 2.49 -10.39 5.07
CA THR A 85 3.77 -10.42 4.35
C THR A 85 4.25 -11.87 4.20
N PRO A 86 4.54 -12.34 2.97
CA PRO A 86 5.14 -13.65 2.75
C PRO A 86 6.44 -13.81 3.55
N ARG A 87 6.81 -15.05 3.87
CA ARG A 87 8.10 -15.33 4.54
C ARG A 87 9.24 -14.71 3.72
N PHE A 88 10.16 -14.05 4.42
CA PHE A 88 11.37 -13.48 3.84
C PHE A 88 12.55 -13.66 4.79
N SER A 89 13.75 -13.49 4.26
CA SER A 89 14.99 -13.50 5.05
C SER A 89 15.74 -12.21 4.83
N ILE A 90 16.39 -11.70 5.88
CA ILE A 90 17.32 -10.58 5.79
C ILE A 90 18.69 -10.99 6.30
N GLU A 91 19.72 -10.30 5.83
CA GLU A 91 21.06 -10.41 6.40
C GLU A 91 21.24 -9.39 7.54
N VAL A 92 21.60 -9.87 8.73
CA VAL A 92 21.97 -9.05 9.89
C VAL A 92 23.35 -9.51 10.36
N ASP A 93 24.33 -8.61 10.38
CA ASP A 93 25.72 -8.88 10.78
C ASP A 93 26.32 -10.13 10.12
N GLY A 94 26.05 -10.34 8.82
CA GLY A 94 26.56 -11.48 8.06
C GLY A 94 25.79 -12.80 8.25
N LYS A 95 24.67 -12.79 8.96
CA LYS A 95 23.81 -13.97 9.19
C LYS A 95 22.42 -13.77 8.62
N ALA A 96 21.92 -14.79 7.93
CA ALA A 96 20.54 -14.82 7.45
C ALA A 96 19.57 -15.05 8.62
N VAL A 97 18.64 -14.12 8.82
CA VAL A 97 17.56 -14.21 9.81
C VAL A 97 16.25 -14.42 9.05
N SER A 98 15.57 -15.54 9.30
CA SER A 98 14.28 -15.85 8.68
C SER A 98 13.14 -15.20 9.44
N ILE A 99 12.29 -14.47 8.73
CA ILE A 99 11.18 -13.70 9.27
C ILE A 99 9.88 -14.33 8.80
N ASN A 100 9.01 -14.67 9.76
CA ASN A 100 7.67 -15.16 9.46
C ASN A 100 6.65 -14.66 10.49
N ARG A 101 5.38 -14.63 10.08
CA ARG A 101 4.24 -14.12 10.86
C ARG A 101 4.00 -14.82 12.21
N ASN A 102 4.57 -16.01 12.43
CA ASN A 102 4.39 -16.77 13.66
C ASN A 102 5.46 -16.45 14.72
N ASN A 103 6.44 -15.58 14.42
CA ASN A 103 7.48 -15.18 15.35
C ASN A 103 7.52 -13.65 15.51
N PRO A 104 6.59 -13.06 16.29
CA PRO A 104 6.46 -11.61 16.44
C PRO A 104 7.64 -10.95 17.14
N GLU A 105 8.45 -11.71 17.91
CA GLU A 105 9.68 -11.21 18.52
C GLU A 105 10.71 -10.78 17.46
N ILE A 106 10.60 -11.32 16.25
CA ILE A 106 11.44 -10.92 15.13
C ILE A 106 11.07 -9.52 14.64
N LEU A 107 9.81 -9.07 14.74
CA LEU A 107 9.39 -7.73 14.27
C LEU A 107 10.14 -6.60 14.98
N SER A 108 10.43 -6.75 16.28
CA SER A 108 11.23 -5.76 17.03
C SER A 108 12.70 -5.74 16.60
N LEU A 109 13.25 -6.91 16.22
CA LEU A 109 14.58 -7.05 15.64
C LEU A 109 14.69 -6.43 14.24
N VAL A 110 13.66 -6.56 13.39
CA VAL A 110 13.69 -6.03 12.02
C VAL A 110 13.27 -4.57 11.92
N SER A 111 12.41 -4.09 12.82
CA SER A 111 11.84 -2.73 12.75
C SER A 111 12.88 -1.62 12.51
N PRO A 112 14.08 -1.65 13.14
CA PRO A 112 15.14 -0.67 12.88
C PRO A 112 15.76 -0.75 11.47
N HIS A 113 15.71 -1.92 10.84
CA HIS A 113 16.27 -2.20 9.51
C HIS A 113 15.22 -2.07 8.39
N LEU A 114 13.92 -2.04 8.73
CA LEU A 114 12.84 -1.82 7.79
C LEU A 114 12.68 -0.31 7.52
N TYR A 115 13.13 0.11 6.35
CA TYR A 115 13.08 1.49 5.89
C TYR A 115 11.63 2.00 5.83
N ASN A 116 11.43 3.28 6.18
CA ASN A 116 10.14 4.01 6.12
C ASN A 116 8.99 3.59 7.06
N ILE A 117 9.16 2.64 8.00
CA ILE A 117 8.09 2.31 8.99
C ILE A 117 7.58 3.57 9.72
N LYS A 118 8.49 4.46 10.13
CA LYS A 118 8.14 5.71 10.86
C LYS A 118 7.67 6.87 9.96
N LYS A 119 7.66 6.72 8.64
CA LYS A 119 7.27 7.78 7.69
C LYS A 119 5.94 7.51 6.98
N ILE A 120 5.38 6.32 7.18
CA ILE A 120 4.07 5.89 6.67
C ILE A 120 2.94 6.30 7.64
N PHE A 121 3.27 6.60 8.91
CA PHE A 121 2.37 7.08 9.95
C PHE A 121 2.70 8.51 10.38
#